data_AF-A0A5E4DB82-F1
#
_entry.id   AF-A0A5E4DB82-F1
#
_cell.length_a   1.000
_cell.length_b   1.000
_cell.length_c   1.000
_cell.angle_alpha   90.00
_cell.angle_beta   90.00
_cell.angle_gamma   90.00
#
_symmetry.space_group_name_H-M   'P 1'
#
loop_
_entity.id
_entity.type
_entity.pdbx_description
1 polymer ?
#
loop_
_entity_poly.entity_id
_entity_poly.type
_entity_poly.pdbx_seq_one_letter_code
_entity_poly.pdbx_strand_id
1 'polypeptide(L)'
;VTQRRDRLYLCCNKLKIFGKPTSYTRKVLRLLQLDSVQRVEVHCTWAPSTLAACAPFLCQMRNLRKLLISQVLVPAHTSPEEQEWLLAQLTSKFLRMNCLQTFCVDAVLLLKGHLEQVL
;
A
#
# COMPACT_ATOMS: atom_id res chain seq x y z
N VAL A 1 -39.80 11.20 8.34
CA VAL A 1 -38.83 11.60 7.30
C VAL A 1 -37.44 11.18 7.77
N THR A 2 -36.93 10.05 7.27
CA THR A 2 -35.58 9.59 7.56
C THR A 2 -34.59 10.52 6.85
N GLN A 3 -33.80 11.28 7.61
CA GLN A 3 -32.72 12.12 7.08
C GLN A 3 -31.77 11.23 6.27
N ARG A 4 -31.81 11.35 4.93
CA ARG A 4 -30.71 10.93 4.08
C ARG A 4 -29.54 11.83 4.46
N ARG A 5 -28.66 11.31 5.32
CA ARG A 5 -27.35 11.92 5.53
C ARG A 5 -26.61 11.75 4.22
N ASP A 6 -26.70 12.73 3.34
CA ASP A 6 -26.04 12.71 2.03
C ASP A 6 -24.56 12.44 2.27
N ARG A 7 -24.14 11.21 1.97
CA ARG A 7 -22.75 10.80 2.11
C ARG A 7 -21.99 11.48 0.98
N LEU A 8 -21.31 12.57 1.32
CA LEU A 8 -20.32 13.19 0.45
C LEU A 8 -19.19 12.18 0.21
N TYR A 9 -19.11 11.65 -1.01
CA TYR A 9 -17.96 10.87 -1.46
C TYR A 9 -16.98 11.80 -2.15
N LEU A 10 -15.71 11.67 -1.79
CA LEU A 10 -14.62 12.42 -2.40
C LEU A 10 -14.08 11.64 -3.60
N CYS A 11 -14.15 12.24 -4.78
CA CYS A 11 -13.43 11.75 -5.96
C CYS A 11 -11.95 12.11 -5.82
N CYS A 12 -11.08 11.12 -5.95
CA CYS A 12 -9.65 11.30 -5.82
C CYS A 12 -8.95 10.49 -6.91
N ASN A 13 -8.37 11.15 -7.90
CA ASN A 13 -7.62 10.46 -8.96
C ASN A 13 -6.27 9.90 -8.45
N LYS A 14 -5.62 10.63 -7.54
CA LYS A 14 -4.28 10.33 -7.04
C LYS A 14 -4.24 10.36 -5.52
N LEU A 15 -3.99 9.21 -4.91
CA LEU A 15 -3.82 9.05 -3.48
C LEU A 15 -2.33 8.92 -3.13
N LYS A 16 -1.84 9.78 -2.25
CA LYS A 16 -0.48 9.69 -1.69
C LYS A 16 -0.54 9.32 -0.22
N ILE A 17 0.29 8.38 0.21
CA ILE A 17 0.34 7.89 1.59
C ILE A 17 1.75 8.09 2.14
N PHE A 18 1.88 9.01 3.09
CA PHE A 18 3.16 9.40 3.70
C PHE A 18 3.39 8.77 5.09
N GLY A 19 2.44 7.99 5.61
CA GLY A 19 2.54 7.38 6.94
C GLY A 19 1.92 6.00 7.00
N LYS A 20 2.19 5.28 8.09
CA LYS A 20 1.59 3.95 8.31
C LYS A 20 0.06 4.07 8.39
N PRO A 21 -0.70 3.10 7.83
CA PRO A 21 -2.15 3.09 7.93
C PRO A 21 -2.61 3.03 9.40
N THR A 22 -3.36 4.04 9.85
CA THR A 22 -3.97 4.07 11.19
C THR A 22 -5.48 3.83 11.11
N SER A 23 -6.15 3.77 12.27
CA SER A 23 -7.61 3.77 12.34
C SER A 23 -8.22 5.03 11.71
N TYR A 24 -7.56 6.18 11.82
CA TYR A 24 -7.95 7.43 11.18
C TYR A 24 -7.82 7.36 9.67
N THR A 25 -6.69 6.84 9.16
CA THR A 25 -6.49 6.61 7.72
C THR A 25 -7.63 5.76 7.14
N ARG A 26 -8.02 4.69 7.84
CA ARG A 26 -9.16 3.85 7.45
C ARG A 26 -10.49 4.62 7.37
N LYS A 27 -10.72 5.60 8.25
CA LYS A 27 -11.94 6.44 8.21
C LYS A 27 -11.92 7.37 7.00
N VAL A 28 -10.80 8.02 6.72
CA VAL A 28 -10.65 8.91 5.56
C VAL A 28 -10.83 8.15 4.25
N LEU A 29 -10.23 6.98 4.13
CA LEU A 29 -10.36 6.12 2.95
C LEU A 29 -11.81 5.68 2.66
N ARG A 30 -12.66 5.54 3.70
CA ARG A 30 -14.09 5.23 3.53
C ARG A 30 -14.92 6.39 2.97
N LEU A 31 -14.39 7.61 3.01
CA LEU A 31 -15.03 8.78 2.40
C LEU A 31 -14.66 8.92 0.92
N LEU A 32 -13.68 8.15 0.43
CA LEU A 32 -13.27 8.19 -0.97
C LEU A 32 -14.18 7.32 -1.83
N GLN A 33 -14.49 7.80 -3.03
CA GLN A 33 -14.98 6.94 -4.09
C GLN A 33 -13.79 6.15 -4.66
N LEU A 34 -13.59 4.92 -4.19
CA LEU A 34 -12.42 4.10 -4.53
C LEU A 34 -12.26 3.86 -6.05
N ASP A 35 -13.36 3.77 -6.78
CA ASP A 35 -13.34 3.62 -8.24
C ASP A 35 -12.81 4.87 -8.96
N SER A 36 -12.77 6.04 -8.32
CA SER A 36 -12.18 7.24 -8.93
C SER A 36 -10.65 7.24 -8.88
N VAL A 37 -10.04 6.39 -8.06
CA VAL A 37 -8.59 6.33 -7.84
C VAL A 37 -7.92 5.58 -8.98
N GLN A 38 -6.98 6.24 -9.65
CA GLN A 38 -6.18 5.64 -10.71
C GLN A 38 -4.71 5.50 -10.35
N ARG A 39 -4.22 6.26 -9.37
CA ARG A 39 -2.82 6.25 -8.94
C ARG A 39 -2.73 6.24 -7.42
N VAL A 40 -1.97 5.30 -6.89
CA VAL A 40 -1.60 5.25 -5.47
C VAL A 40 -0.08 5.31 -5.36
N GLU A 41 0.41 6.20 -4.51
CA GLU A 41 1.83 6.33 -4.18
C GLU A 41 2.03 6.20 -2.68
N VAL A 42 2.86 5.25 -2.27
CA VAL A 42 3.22 5.01 -0.88
C VAL A 42 4.63 5.53 -0.65
N HIS A 43 4.74 6.72 -0.07
CA HIS A 43 5.99 7.46 0.18
C HIS A 43 6.58 7.18 1.57
N CYS A 44 6.15 6.10 2.22
CA CYS A 44 6.65 5.70 3.53
C CYS A 44 7.03 4.23 3.54
N THR A 45 7.95 3.89 4.44
CA THR A 45 8.50 2.55 4.57
C THR A 45 7.44 1.57 5.07
N TRP A 46 7.03 0.61 4.24
CA TRP A 46 6.10 -0.45 4.62
C TRP A 46 6.81 -1.81 4.68
N ALA A 47 6.50 -2.60 5.71
CA ALA A 47 6.87 -4.01 5.71
C ALA A 47 6.02 -4.79 4.68
N PRO A 48 6.53 -5.90 4.13
CA PRO A 48 5.76 -6.81 3.27
C PRO A 48 4.39 -7.20 3.85
N SER A 49 4.32 -7.41 5.16
CA SER A 49 3.08 -7.70 5.88
C SER A 49 2.07 -6.55 5.82
N THR A 50 2.53 -5.30 5.92
CA THR A 50 1.68 -4.10 5.81
C THR A 50 1.12 -3.97 4.40
N LEU A 51 1.95 -4.21 3.38
CA LEU A 51 1.52 -4.25 1.99
C LEU A 51 0.46 -5.34 1.75
N ALA A 52 0.72 -6.55 2.24
CA ALA A 52 -0.21 -7.66 2.13
C ALA A 52 -1.55 -7.37 2.83
N ALA A 53 -1.53 -6.73 4.01
CA ALA A 53 -2.74 -6.32 4.72
C ALA A 53 -3.53 -5.22 3.99
N CYS A 54 -2.85 -4.35 3.23
CA CYS A 54 -3.49 -3.31 2.44
C CYS A 54 -3.95 -3.78 1.06
N ALA A 55 -3.45 -4.93 0.57
CA ALA A 55 -3.79 -5.43 -0.76
C ALA A 55 -5.30 -5.56 -1.01
N PRO A 56 -6.13 -6.12 -0.11
CA PRO A 56 -7.58 -6.19 -0.33
C PRO A 56 -8.25 -4.83 -0.53
N PHE A 57 -7.76 -3.80 0.16
CA PHE A 57 -8.26 -2.44 0.01
C PHE A 57 -7.86 -1.82 -1.33
N LEU A 58 -6.61 -2.04 -1.77
CA LEU A 58 -6.14 -1.58 -3.07
C LEU A 58 -6.89 -2.32 -4.21
N CYS A 59 -7.21 -3.61 -4.04
CA CYS A 59 -8.03 -4.38 -4.97
C CYS A 59 -9.44 -3.83 -5.17
N GLN A 60 -9.98 -3.06 -4.21
CA GLN A 60 -11.30 -2.43 -4.35
C GLN A 60 -11.27 -1.20 -5.27
N MET A 61 -10.08 -0.67 -5.60
CA MET A 61 -9.93 0.46 -6.51
C MET A 61 -9.92 -0.05 -7.96
N ARG A 62 -11.10 -0.21 -8.56
CA ARG A 62 -11.26 -0.87 -9.86
C ARG A 62 -10.60 -0.14 -11.03
N ASN A 63 -10.28 1.14 -10.88
CA ASN A 63 -9.59 1.91 -11.92
C ASN A 63 -8.11 2.16 -11.58
N LEU A 64 -7.55 1.48 -10.58
CA LEU A 64 -6.16 1.66 -10.19
C LEU A 64 -5.22 1.16 -11.29
N ARG A 65 -4.58 2.09 -11.99
CA ARG A 65 -3.63 1.79 -13.08
C ARG A 65 -2.19 1.81 -12.61
N LYS A 66 -1.84 2.65 -11.64
CA LYS A 66 -0.46 2.77 -11.13
C LYS A 66 -0.41 2.63 -9.61
N LEU A 67 0.42 1.70 -9.14
CA LEU A 67 0.80 1.56 -7.74
C LEU A 67 2.30 1.73 -7.64
N LEU A 68 2.73 2.76 -6.91
CA LEU A 68 4.14 3.02 -6.60
C LEU A 68 4.35 2.87 -5.10
N ILE A 69 5.40 2.13 -4.73
CA ILE A 69 5.84 1.95 -3.36
C ILE A 69 7.29 2.43 -3.28
N SER A 70 7.51 3.55 -2.60
CA SER A 70 8.84 4.14 -2.53
C SER A 70 9.81 3.26 -1.75
N GLN A 71 9.36 2.62 -0.66
CA GLN A 71 10.25 1.85 0.21
C GLN A 71 9.57 0.62 0.83
N VAL A 72 10.18 -0.55 0.66
CA VAL A 72 9.78 -1.80 1.33
C VAL A 72 10.85 -2.21 2.34
N LEU A 73 10.43 -2.44 3.58
CA LEU A 73 11.32 -2.88 4.67
C LEU A 73 11.43 -4.39 4.73
N VAL A 74 12.63 -4.92 4.52
CA VAL A 74 12.92 -6.35 4.59
C VAL A 74 13.89 -6.60 5.75
N PRO A 75 13.76 -7.70 6.54
CA PRO A 75 14.65 -7.96 7.68
C PRO A 75 16.14 -7.98 7.29
N ALA A 76 17.06 -7.60 8.20
CA ALA A 76 18.51 -7.59 7.92
C ALA A 76 19.07 -8.93 7.45
N HIS A 77 18.53 -10.00 8.02
CA HIS A 77 19.09 -11.34 7.96
C HIS A 77 18.54 -12.14 6.77
N THR A 78 17.68 -11.51 5.97
CA THR A 78 17.08 -12.13 4.79
C THR A 78 18.14 -12.24 3.70
N SER A 79 18.39 -13.44 3.18
CA SER A 79 19.32 -13.62 2.06
C SER A 79 18.77 -12.94 0.80
N PRO A 80 19.61 -12.56 -0.18
CA PRO A 80 19.14 -11.98 -1.44
C PRO A 80 18.04 -12.82 -2.12
N GLU A 81 18.17 -14.16 -2.08
CA GLU A 81 17.18 -15.10 -2.63
C GLU A 81 15.83 -15.02 -1.90
N GLU A 82 15.84 -14.90 -0.57
CA GLU A 82 14.64 -14.74 0.23
C GLU A 82 13.99 -13.36 -0.01
N GLN A 83 14.79 -12.31 -0.24
CA GLN A 83 14.28 -10.99 -0.61
C GLN A 83 13.55 -11.04 -1.96
N GLU A 84 14.17 -11.65 -2.97
CA GLU A 84 13.56 -11.85 -4.29
C GLU A 84 12.27 -12.67 -4.18
N TRP A 85 12.27 -13.74 -3.38
CA TRP A 85 11.08 -14.55 -3.15
C TRP A 85 9.95 -13.73 -2.50
N LEU A 86 10.25 -12.93 -1.47
CA LEU A 86 9.27 -12.05 -0.82
C LEU A 86 8.69 -11.02 -1.78
N LEU A 87 9.54 -10.40 -2.60
CA LEU A 87 9.12 -9.43 -3.62
C LEU A 87 8.29 -10.09 -4.72
N ALA A 88 8.65 -11.30 -5.15
CA ALA A 88 7.88 -12.08 -6.12
C ALA A 88 6.49 -12.43 -5.57
N GLN A 89 6.39 -12.85 -4.30
CA GLN A 89 5.11 -13.11 -3.63
C GLN A 89 4.23 -11.85 -3.54
N LEU A 90 4.83 -10.71 -3.18
CA LEU A 90 4.15 -9.42 -3.18
C LEU A 90 3.64 -9.05 -4.58
N THR A 91 4.52 -9.11 -5.58
CA THR A 91 4.21 -8.76 -6.96
C THR A 91 3.10 -9.65 -7.52
N SER A 92 3.16 -10.97 -7.27
CA SER A 92 2.11 -11.91 -7.67
C SER A 92 0.73 -11.56 -7.10
N LYS A 93 0.65 -11.12 -5.83
CA LYS A 93 -0.61 -10.66 -5.24
C LYS A 93 -1.19 -9.43 -5.96
N PHE A 94 -0.33 -8.49 -6.38
CA PHE A 94 -0.75 -7.28 -7.07
C PHE A 94 -1.02 -7.50 -8.57
N LEU A 95 -0.32 -8.42 -9.22
CA LEU A 95 -0.56 -8.80 -10.63
C LEU A 95 -1.95 -9.40 -10.86
N ARG A 96 -2.55 -9.98 -9.82
CA ARG A 96 -3.94 -10.47 -9.87
C ARG A 96 -4.99 -9.34 -9.89
N MET A 97 -4.57 -8.08 -9.81
CA MET A 97 -5.46 -6.93 -9.95
C MET A 97 -5.65 -6.61 -11.44
N ASN A 98 -6.82 -6.96 -11.98
CA ASN A 98 -7.15 -6.88 -13.41
C ASN A 98 -6.91 -5.51 -14.08
N CYS A 99 -6.89 -4.42 -13.31
CA CYS A 99 -6.79 -3.06 -13.84
C CYS A 99 -5.43 -2.40 -13.59
N LEU A 100 -4.54 -3.07 -12.86
CA LEU A 100 -3.22 -2.56 -12.52
C LEU A 100 -2.28 -2.70 -13.72
N GLN A 101 -1.85 -1.57 -14.28
CA GLN A 101 -0.98 -1.50 -15.45
C GLN A 101 0.48 -1.33 -15.07
N THR A 102 0.75 -0.69 -13.93
CA THR A 102 2.10 -0.40 -13.47
C THR A 102 2.19 -0.65 -11.98
N PHE A 103 3.14 -1.51 -11.60
CA PHE A 103 3.55 -1.73 -10.22
C PHE A 103 5.04 -1.42 -10.12
N CYS A 104 5.42 -0.48 -9.26
CA CYS A 104 6.81 -0.07 -9.06
C CYS A 104 7.17 -0.11 -7.59
N VAL A 105 8.37 -0.62 -7.29
CA VAL A 105 8.99 -0.55 -5.98
C VAL A 105 10.34 0.15 -6.15
N ASP A 106 10.49 1.35 -5.58
CA ASP A 106 11.66 2.19 -5.86
C ASP A 106 12.90 1.78 -5.04
N ALA A 107 12.71 1.32 -3.80
CA ALA A 107 13.81 0.89 -2.93
C ALA A 107 13.39 -0.23 -1.97
N VAL A 108 14.32 -1.16 -1.74
CA VAL A 108 14.23 -2.20 -0.71
C VAL A 108 15.21 -1.84 0.40
N LEU A 109 14.69 -1.51 1.58
CA LEU A 109 15.49 -1.17 2.75
C LEU A 109 15.68 -2.40 3.64
N LEU A 110 16.93 -2.72 3.95
CA LEU A 110 17.30 -3.75 4.91
C LEU A 110 17.25 -3.18 6.32
N LEU A 111 16.37 -3.70 7.17
CA LEU A 111 16.33 -3.31 8.59
C LEU A 111 17.48 -4.00 9.33
N LYS A 112 18.68 -3.41 9.35
CA LYS A 112 19.82 -3.93 10.11
C LYS A 112 19.50 -3.96 11.61
N GLY A 113 19.47 -5.15 12.21
CA GLY A 113 19.11 -5.39 13.61
C GLY A 113 20.15 -4.86 14.59
N HIS A 114 20.16 -3.55 14.82
CA HIS A 114 21.01 -2.90 15.84
C HIS A 114 20.22 -2.07 16.85
N LEU A 115 18.88 -2.11 16.81
CA LEU A 115 18.04 -1.46 17.83
C LEU A 115 18.12 -2.12 19.22
N GLU A 116 18.82 -3.25 19.35
CA GLU A 116 19.10 -3.91 20.63
C GLU A 116 20.33 -3.34 21.37
N GLN A 117 21.03 -2.34 20.82
CA GLN A 117 22.24 -1.76 21.42
C GLN A 117 22.04 -0.35 22.02
N VAL A 118 20.80 0.11 22.19
CA VAL A 118 20.48 1.45 22.77
C VAL A 118 19.75 1.32 24.13
N LEU A 119 20.17 0.37 24.96
CA LEU A 119 19.85 0.36 26.40
C LEU A 119 21.14 0.39 27.21
#